data_AF-A0A9X3C7C4-F1
#
_entry.id   AF-A0A9X3C7C4-F1
#
_cell.length_a   1.000
_cell.length_b   1.000
_cell.length_c   1.000
_cell.angle_alpha   90.00
_cell.angle_beta   90.00
_cell.angle_gamma   90.00
#
_symmetry.space_group_name_H-M   'P 1'
#
loop_
_entity.id
_entity.type
_entity.pdbx_description
1 polymer ?
#
loop_
_entity_poly.entity_id
_entity_poly.type
_entity_poly.pdbx_seq_one_letter_code
_entity_poly.pdbx_strand_id
1 'polypeptide(L)'
;MFYYYSIVSKPLTSTLIEKETCPVCSKKGTIEVILYMKFAAAIIPMFGLGRPTSVHCTECGHEIKSVNTPILAEAFSQKKYSPGIINAIKNIKANHKRTLWQLVYPWSLMILLGIAMICGLVMQYSVKHTNSQNSEMLANPKIGDIYKVTIDSMYLLNANTMGSKNSQTLFKIVAIKNDTLLMVRNKQKKEGIGVKENEWSTFSRENNAFESIPHKISLKGIAENKELFEFFNQKKIDSINKTDLVKSTNPLHFSKSIARIPNFNGIEVVERK
;
A
#
# COMPACT_ATOMS: atom_id res chain seq x y z
N MET A 1 18.73 11.63 2.81
CA MET A 1 18.04 12.86 2.36
C MET A 1 17.96 13.80 3.57
N PHE A 2 18.87 14.78 3.65
CA PHE A 2 18.92 15.72 4.77
C PHE A 2 17.90 16.83 4.52
N TYR A 3 16.78 16.79 5.23
CA TYR A 3 15.81 17.88 5.20
C TYR A 3 16.38 19.03 6.04
N TYR A 4 16.84 20.10 5.39
CA TYR A 4 17.11 21.36 6.07
C TYR A 4 15.77 21.91 6.60
N TYR A 5 15.55 21.81 7.91
CA TYR A 5 14.47 22.53 8.56
C TYR A 5 15.05 23.87 9.04
N SER A 6 14.46 24.97 8.58
CA SER A 6 14.74 26.30 9.12
C SER A 6 13.49 26.85 9.77
N ILE A 7 13.62 27.46 10.93
CA ILE A 7 12.50 28.15 11.56
C ILE A 7 12.47 29.58 11.04
N VAL A 8 11.38 29.93 10.34
CA VAL A 8 11.21 31.26 9.74
C VAL A 8 10.10 32.01 10.47
N SER A 9 10.33 33.29 10.73
CA SER A 9 9.33 34.22 11.27
C SER A 9 8.93 35.26 10.23
N LYS A 10 7.65 35.32 9.87
CA LYS A 10 7.11 36.35 8.97
C LYS A 10 6.19 37.31 9.73
N PRO A 11 6.32 38.64 9.54
CA PRO A 11 5.42 39.60 10.15
C PRO A 11 4.00 39.44 9.57
N LEU A 12 2.99 39.51 10.43
CA LEU A 12 1.58 39.41 10.05
C LEU A 12 0.89 40.78 10.11
N THR A 13 1.09 41.52 11.19
CA THR A 13 0.46 42.81 11.44
C THR A 13 1.23 43.54 12.54
N SER A 14 1.15 44.87 12.56
CA SER A 14 1.73 45.70 13.61
C SER A 14 0.77 46.77 14.10
N THR A 15 0.96 47.21 15.33
CA THR A 15 0.18 48.28 15.95
C THR A 15 1.08 49.16 16.79
N LEU A 16 0.91 50.48 16.65
CA LEU A 16 1.66 51.48 17.39
C LEU A 16 0.91 51.86 18.67
N ILE A 17 1.61 51.95 19.80
CA ILE A 17 1.04 52.31 21.10
C ILE A 17 1.27 53.81 21.35
N GLU A 18 0.24 54.61 21.10
CA GLU A 18 0.30 56.08 21.17
C GLU A 18 0.56 56.63 22.59
N LYS A 19 0.10 55.91 23.63
CA LYS A 19 0.10 56.40 25.02
C LYS A 19 1.33 55.97 25.82
N GLU A 20 2.17 55.09 25.27
CA GLU A 20 3.34 54.57 25.96
C GLU A 20 4.61 55.38 25.67
N THR A 21 5.49 55.45 26.66
CA THR A 21 6.76 56.17 26.57
C THR A 21 7.90 55.17 26.50
N CYS A 22 8.82 55.35 25.56
CA CYS A 22 10.01 54.50 25.49
C CYS A 22 10.88 54.69 26.76
N PRO A 23 11.28 53.61 27.44
CA PRO A 23 12.13 53.72 28.64
C PRO A 23 13.56 54.17 28.35
N VAL A 24 14.01 54.14 27.09
CA VAL A 24 15.38 54.50 26.69
C VAL A 24 15.48 55.91 26.13
N CYS A 25 14.62 56.27 25.16
CA CYS A 25 14.67 57.58 24.51
C CYS A 25 13.60 58.57 24.99
N SER A 26 12.74 58.15 25.94
CA SER A 26 11.68 58.96 26.55
C SER A 26 10.66 59.57 25.57
N LYS A 27 10.65 59.16 24.30
CA LYS A 27 9.66 59.60 23.31
C LYS A 27 8.35 58.83 23.48
N LYS A 28 7.24 59.57 23.47
CA LYS A 28 5.86 59.04 23.54
C LYS A 28 5.39 58.59 22.16
N GLY A 29 4.54 57.56 22.13
CA GLY A 29 3.91 57.11 20.88
C GLY A 29 4.93 56.56 19.88
N THR A 30 5.97 55.89 20.35
CA THR A 30 7.03 55.30 19.51
C THR A 30 7.17 53.79 19.70
N ILE A 31 6.33 53.17 20.54
CA ILE A 31 6.41 51.72 20.79
C ILE A 31 5.51 51.00 19.78
N GLU A 32 6.09 50.10 19.00
CA GLU A 32 5.38 49.26 18.06
C GLU A 32 5.37 47.79 18.52
N VAL A 33 4.19 47.18 18.45
CA VAL A 33 3.98 45.75 18.68
C VAL A 33 3.76 45.08 17.34
N ILE A 34 4.59 44.10 17.00
CA ILE A 34 4.45 43.32 15.76
C ILE A 34 4.07 41.88 16.11
N LEU A 35 3.04 41.35 15.44
CA LEU A 35 2.65 39.95 15.49
C LEU A 35 3.33 39.19 14.35
N TYR A 36 3.98 38.06 14.65
CA TYR A 36 4.62 37.20 13.66
C TYR A 36 3.92 35.85 13.55
N MET A 37 4.07 35.21 12.39
CA MET A 37 3.86 33.78 12.22
C MET A 37 5.22 33.09 12.24
N LYS A 38 5.41 32.16 13.18
CA LYS A 38 6.60 31.30 13.21
C LYS A 38 6.22 29.94 12.60
N PHE A 39 6.99 29.45 11.65
CA PHE A 39 6.74 28.16 11.02
C PHE A 39 8.03 27.41 10.76
N ALA A 40 7.97 26.08 10.83
CA ALA A 40 9.03 25.23 10.34
C ALA A 40 8.95 25.22 8.80
N ALA A 41 9.96 25.76 8.14
CA ALA A 41 10.08 25.70 6.70
C ALA A 41 10.85 24.44 6.32
N ALA A 42 10.17 23.54 5.60
CA ALA A 42 10.76 22.44 4.86
C ALA A 42 10.07 22.41 3.50
N ILE A 43 10.59 23.15 2.51
CA ILE A 43 10.06 23.35 1.14
C ILE A 43 8.66 24.01 1.09
N ILE A 44 7.78 23.79 2.07
CA ILE A 44 6.46 24.41 2.26
C ILE A 44 6.28 24.71 3.77
N PRO A 45 5.54 25.77 4.20
CA PRO A 45 5.27 26.03 5.61
C PRO A 45 4.39 24.92 6.21
N MET A 46 5.01 23.88 6.79
CA MET A 46 4.27 22.67 7.14
C MET A 46 3.58 22.74 8.51
N PHE A 47 4.19 23.46 9.47
CA PHE A 47 3.65 23.53 10.83
C PHE A 47 3.85 24.93 11.42
N GLY A 48 2.75 25.58 11.78
CA GLY A 48 2.78 26.83 12.54
C GLY A 48 3.25 26.55 13.97
N LEU A 49 4.45 27.03 14.31
CA LEU A 49 5.07 26.91 15.63
C LEU A 49 4.55 27.95 16.64
N GLY A 50 3.54 28.72 16.26
CA GLY A 50 2.89 29.71 17.12
C GLY A 50 2.97 31.13 16.56
N ARG A 51 2.44 32.08 17.35
CA ARG A 51 2.34 33.50 17.02
C ARG A 51 3.08 34.36 18.05
N PRO A 52 4.41 34.44 17.98
CA PRO A 52 5.18 35.32 18.84
C PRO A 52 4.89 36.79 18.49
N THR A 53 5.07 37.67 19.47
CA THR A 53 5.07 39.13 19.24
C THR A 53 6.43 39.71 19.58
N SER A 54 6.88 40.71 18.81
CA SER A 54 7.94 41.62 19.25
C SER A 54 7.35 42.94 19.73
N VAL A 55 8.12 43.63 20.57
CA VAL A 55 7.84 44.98 21.02
C VAL A 55 9.14 45.76 20.91
N HIS A 56 9.14 46.86 20.18
CA HIS A 56 10.33 47.68 19.99
C HIS A 56 9.96 49.15 19.86
N CYS A 57 10.93 50.02 20.09
CA CYS A 57 10.80 51.45 19.83
C CYS A 57 11.21 51.77 18.39
N THR A 58 10.34 52.41 17.62
CA THR A 58 10.59 52.80 16.23
C THR A 58 11.62 53.93 16.11
N GLU A 59 11.79 54.74 17.17
CA GLU A 59 12.75 55.84 17.16
C GLU A 59 14.17 55.41 17.47
N CYS A 60 14.37 54.72 18.61
CA CYS A 60 15.71 54.37 19.09
C CYS A 60 16.10 52.91 18.79
N GLY A 61 15.21 52.13 18.17
CA GLY A 61 15.45 50.72 17.85
C GLY A 61 15.52 49.79 19.05
N HIS A 62 15.25 50.28 20.27
CA HIS A 62 15.34 49.46 21.47
C HIS A 62 14.29 48.34 21.47
N GLU A 63 14.75 47.09 21.54
CA GLU A 63 13.91 45.89 21.56
C GLU A 63 13.51 45.57 23.01
N ILE A 64 12.24 45.84 23.34
CA ILE A 64 11.64 45.57 24.65
C ILE A 64 11.26 44.07 24.76
N LYS A 65 10.87 43.46 23.65
CA LYS A 65 10.58 42.03 23.53
C LYS A 65 10.97 41.53 22.15
N SER A 66 11.70 40.42 22.12
CA SER A 66 12.13 39.79 20.86
C SER A 66 11.15 38.75 20.30
N VAL A 67 11.16 38.59 18.97
CA VAL A 67 10.45 37.51 18.26
C VAL A 67 10.99 36.14 18.65
N ASN A 68 12.27 36.07 19.02
CA ASN A 68 12.96 34.83 19.35
C ASN A 68 12.80 34.40 20.81
N THR A 69 12.08 35.19 21.62
CA THR A 69 11.81 34.82 23.02
C THR A 69 11.09 33.47 23.07
N PRO A 70 11.60 32.47 23.82
CA PRO A 70 10.97 31.15 23.90
C PRO A 70 9.51 31.25 24.36
N ILE A 71 8.62 30.41 23.81
CA ILE A 71 7.18 30.43 24.14
C ILE A 71 6.94 30.23 25.64
N LEU A 72 7.73 29.35 26.27
CA LEU A 72 7.69 29.14 27.72
C LEU A 72 8.12 30.39 28.49
N ALA A 73 9.17 31.08 28.04
CA ALA A 73 9.61 32.34 28.65
C ALA A 73 8.58 33.47 28.48
N GLU A 74 7.84 33.50 27.37
CA GLU A 74 6.77 34.48 27.12
C GLU A 74 5.60 34.37 28.13
N ALA A 75 5.30 33.17 28.61
CA ALA A 75 4.28 32.96 29.65
C ALA A 75 4.73 33.48 31.02
N PHE A 76 6.03 33.36 31.34
CA PHE A 76 6.59 33.78 32.63
C PHE A 76 7.10 35.23 32.67
N SER A 77 7.40 35.84 31.52
CA SER A 77 7.99 37.19 31.44
C SER A 77 6.97 38.34 31.37
N GLN A 78 5.66 38.05 31.42
CA GLN A 78 4.60 39.07 31.37
C GLN A 78 4.70 40.09 32.52
N LYS A 79 5.42 39.76 33.60
CA LYS A 79 5.59 40.58 34.80
C LYS A 79 6.45 41.86 34.60
N LYS A 80 7.10 42.06 33.44
CA LYS A 80 7.97 43.22 33.17
C LYS A 80 7.42 44.23 32.18
N TYR A 81 6.21 44.01 31.64
CA TYR A 81 5.62 44.92 30.65
C TYR A 81 4.68 45.92 31.32
N SER A 82 4.59 47.12 30.75
CA SER A 82 3.56 48.07 31.14
C SER A 82 2.16 47.58 30.74
N PRO A 83 1.09 48.02 31.41
CA PRO A 83 -0.28 47.63 31.08
C PRO A 83 -0.67 47.95 29.63
N GLY A 84 -0.15 49.05 29.06
CA GLY A 84 -0.39 49.43 27.68
C GLY A 84 0.16 48.41 26.68
N ILE A 85 1.38 47.92 26.91
CA ILE A 85 2.03 46.88 26.08
C ILE A 85 1.26 45.56 26.19
N ILE A 86 0.83 45.16 27.40
CA ILE A 86 0.07 43.93 27.61
C ILE A 86 -1.27 43.98 26.84
N ASN A 87 -1.98 45.08 26.94
CA ASN A 87 -3.26 45.26 26.26
C ASN A 87 -3.11 45.27 24.73
N ALA A 88 -2.07 45.94 24.21
CA ALA A 88 -1.76 45.93 22.79
C ALA A 88 -1.46 44.52 22.26
N ILE A 89 -0.66 43.73 23.00
CA ILE A 89 -0.38 42.32 22.66
C ILE A 89 -1.66 41.46 22.67
N LYS A 90 -2.53 41.66 23.65
CA LYS A 90 -3.80 40.92 23.73
C LYS A 90 -4.72 41.25 22.56
N ASN A 91 -4.86 42.54 22.24
CA ASN A 91 -5.70 43.03 21.15
C ASN A 91 -5.21 42.57 19.77
N ILE A 92 -3.91 42.68 19.49
CA ILE A 92 -3.36 42.27 18.18
C ILE A 92 -3.51 40.76 17.96
N LYS A 93 -3.36 39.94 19.02
CA LYS A 93 -3.58 38.48 18.96
C LYS A 93 -5.06 38.13 18.78
N ALA A 94 -5.98 38.86 19.41
CA ALA A 94 -7.42 38.61 19.31
C ALA A 94 -8.02 39.03 17.97
N ASN A 95 -7.56 40.15 17.40
CA ASN A 95 -8.08 40.69 16.14
C ASN A 95 -7.60 39.90 14.91
N HIS A 96 -6.44 39.25 15.00
CA HIS A 96 -5.92 38.45 13.89
C HIS A 96 -6.52 37.02 13.89
N LYS A 97 -7.68 36.84 13.24
CA LYS A 97 -8.35 35.53 13.10
C LYS A 97 -7.52 34.56 12.23
N ARG A 98 -7.52 33.26 12.57
CA ARG A 98 -6.90 32.22 11.72
C ARG A 98 -7.78 31.99 10.50
N THR A 99 -7.19 31.80 9.32
CA THR A 99 -7.93 31.29 8.16
C THR A 99 -8.17 29.79 8.35
N LEU A 100 -9.34 29.29 7.95
CA LEU A 100 -9.68 27.85 8.03
C LEU A 100 -8.62 26.96 7.36
N TRP A 101 -7.99 27.44 6.29
CA TRP A 101 -6.89 26.78 5.59
C TRP A 101 -5.67 26.49 6.49
N GLN A 102 -5.35 27.38 7.43
CA GLN A 102 -4.26 27.15 8.39
C GLN A 102 -4.60 26.05 9.41
N LEU A 103 -5.88 25.76 9.62
CA LEU A 103 -6.32 24.66 10.46
C LEU A 103 -6.30 23.33 9.71
N VAL A 104 -6.73 23.31 8.44
CA VAL A 104 -6.86 22.07 7.65
C VAL A 104 -5.52 21.51 7.18
N TYR A 105 -4.54 22.38 6.89
CA TYR A 105 -3.26 21.98 6.28
C TYR A 105 -2.47 20.93 7.10
N PRO A 106 -2.34 21.02 8.44
CA PRO A 106 -1.61 20.01 9.22
C PRO A 106 -2.38 18.67 9.31
N TRP A 107 -3.71 18.71 9.25
CA TRP A 107 -4.55 17.51 9.37
C TRP A 107 -4.80 16.81 8.04
N SER A 108 -4.66 17.50 6.90
CA SER A 108 -4.89 16.91 5.58
C SER A 108 -3.97 15.71 5.32
N LEU A 109 -2.69 15.80 5.73
CA LEU A 109 -1.75 14.68 5.64
C LEU A 109 -2.17 13.50 6.53
N MET A 110 -2.59 13.78 7.77
CA MET A 110 -3.06 12.75 8.71
C MET A 110 -4.34 12.06 8.21
N ILE A 111 -5.27 12.83 7.64
CA ILE A 111 -6.50 12.31 7.03
C ILE A 111 -6.15 11.43 5.83
N LEU A 112 -5.26 11.90 4.95
CA LEU A 112 -4.84 11.13 3.78
C LEU A 112 -4.15 9.82 4.15
N LEU A 113 -3.26 9.84 5.15
CA LEU A 113 -2.63 8.63 5.68
C LEU A 113 -3.66 7.68 6.33
N GLY A 114 -4.63 8.23 7.07
CA GLY A 114 -5.72 7.45 7.65
C GLY A 114 -6.58 6.75 6.58
N ILE A 115 -6.96 7.47 5.52
CA ILE A 115 -7.71 6.89 4.39
C ILE A 115 -6.88 5.80 3.71
N ALA A 116 -5.60 6.05 3.43
CA ALA A 116 -4.71 5.06 2.81
C ALA A 116 -4.60 3.79 3.67
N MET A 117 -4.49 3.92 4.99
CA MET A 117 -4.46 2.80 5.92
C MET A 117 -5.78 2.00 5.88
N ILE A 118 -6.93 2.67 5.91
CA ILE A 118 -8.24 2.03 5.84
C ILE A 118 -8.39 1.26 4.51
N CYS A 119 -8.04 1.89 3.38
CA CYS A 119 -8.07 1.23 2.06
C CYS A 119 -7.17 -0.01 2.04
N GLY A 120 -5.96 0.07 2.60
CA GLY A 120 -5.04 -1.06 2.70
C GLY A 120 -5.63 -2.22 3.51
N LEU A 121 -6.23 -1.94 4.66
CA LEU A 121 -6.88 -2.95 5.51
C LEU A 121 -8.06 -3.62 4.81
N VAL A 122 -8.90 -2.85 4.11
CA VAL A 122 -10.05 -3.38 3.36
C VAL A 122 -9.56 -4.28 2.21
N MET A 123 -8.54 -3.86 1.46
CA MET A 123 -7.95 -4.69 0.41
C MET A 123 -7.37 -5.99 0.98
N GLN A 124 -6.64 -5.92 2.08
CA GLN A 124 -6.06 -7.10 2.72
C GLN A 124 -7.13 -8.07 3.24
N TYR A 125 -8.21 -7.54 3.82
CA TYR A 125 -9.34 -8.35 4.27
C TYR A 125 -10.00 -9.11 3.12
N SER A 126 -10.27 -8.41 2.00
CA SER A 126 -10.84 -9.03 0.80
C SER A 126 -9.94 -10.13 0.24
N VAL A 127 -8.62 -9.89 0.14
CA VAL A 127 -7.66 -10.90 -0.33
C VAL A 127 -7.64 -12.13 0.61
N LYS A 128 -7.64 -11.92 1.92
CA LYS A 128 -7.65 -13.01 2.90
C LYS A 128 -8.92 -13.85 2.79
N HIS A 129 -10.07 -13.21 2.65
CA HIS A 129 -11.35 -13.90 2.52
C HIS A 129 -11.44 -14.73 1.24
N THR A 130 -11.05 -14.15 0.09
CA THR A 130 -11.01 -14.88 -1.18
C THR A 130 -10.04 -16.05 -1.14
N ASN A 131 -8.85 -15.88 -0.55
CA ASN A 131 -7.88 -16.97 -0.42
C ASN A 131 -8.39 -18.12 0.46
N SER A 132 -9.15 -17.81 1.53
CA SER A 132 -9.76 -18.82 2.38
C SER A 132 -10.78 -19.66 1.60
N GLN A 133 -11.70 -19.00 0.88
CA GLN A 133 -12.71 -19.70 0.07
C GLN A 133 -12.07 -20.58 -1.01
N ASN A 134 -11.08 -20.02 -1.70
CA ASN A 134 -10.29 -20.74 -2.71
C ASN A 134 -9.63 -21.99 -2.13
N SER A 135 -8.96 -21.88 -0.96
CA SER A 135 -8.33 -23.02 -0.30
C SER A 135 -9.31 -24.14 0.07
N GLU A 136 -10.53 -23.77 0.49
CA GLU A 136 -11.60 -24.73 0.79
C GLU A 136 -12.06 -25.47 -0.48
N MET A 137 -12.13 -24.76 -1.62
CA MET A 137 -12.49 -25.36 -2.92
C MET A 137 -11.40 -26.29 -3.46
N LEU A 138 -10.12 -25.97 -3.25
CA LEU A 138 -9.01 -26.85 -3.63
C LEU A 138 -8.91 -28.09 -2.73
N ALA A 139 -9.25 -27.97 -1.44
CA ALA A 139 -9.27 -29.11 -0.52
C ALA A 139 -10.41 -30.09 -0.81
N ASN A 140 -11.54 -29.60 -1.36
CA ASN A 140 -12.73 -30.40 -1.65
C ASN A 140 -13.17 -30.23 -3.12
N PRO A 141 -12.39 -30.74 -4.09
CA PRO A 141 -12.74 -30.62 -5.50
C PRO A 141 -13.96 -31.47 -5.85
N LYS A 142 -14.78 -30.98 -6.80
CA LYS A 142 -15.95 -31.68 -7.33
C LYS A 142 -15.82 -31.96 -8.82
N ILE A 143 -16.51 -32.99 -9.27
CA ILE A 143 -16.62 -33.28 -10.71
C ILE A 143 -17.30 -32.08 -11.38
N GLY A 144 -16.70 -31.58 -12.46
CA GLY A 144 -17.19 -30.40 -13.16
C GLY A 144 -16.45 -29.10 -12.81
N ASP A 145 -15.69 -29.04 -11.71
CA ASP A 145 -14.91 -27.85 -11.34
C ASP A 145 -13.90 -27.51 -12.43
N ILE A 146 -13.79 -26.20 -12.75
CA ILE A 146 -12.87 -25.66 -13.75
C ILE A 146 -11.86 -24.73 -13.09
N TYR A 147 -10.57 -25.04 -13.22
CA TYR A 147 -9.45 -24.28 -12.66
C TYR A 147 -8.74 -23.46 -13.72
N LYS A 148 -8.35 -22.23 -13.35
CA LYS A 148 -7.38 -21.43 -14.09
C LYS A 148 -5.98 -21.93 -13.79
N VAL A 149 -5.18 -22.19 -14.82
CA VAL A 149 -3.81 -22.67 -14.63
C VAL A 149 -2.82 -21.95 -15.51
N THR A 150 -1.60 -21.80 -14.98
CA THR A 150 -0.41 -21.37 -15.70
C THR A 150 0.46 -22.59 -15.97
N ILE A 151 0.86 -22.78 -17.21
CA ILE A 151 1.75 -23.83 -17.67
C ILE A 151 3.07 -23.17 -18.04
N ASP A 152 4.10 -23.54 -17.30
CA ASP A 152 5.48 -23.12 -17.58
C ASP A 152 6.15 -24.23 -18.38
N SER A 153 6.45 -23.93 -19.64
CA SER A 153 7.13 -24.84 -20.55
C SER A 153 8.53 -24.34 -20.85
N MET A 154 9.54 -25.12 -20.45
CA MET A 154 10.91 -24.92 -20.89
C MET A 154 11.14 -25.64 -22.22
N TYR A 155 11.76 -24.95 -23.18
CA TYR A 155 12.12 -25.51 -24.47
C TYR A 155 13.57 -25.14 -24.79
N LEU A 156 14.28 -26.04 -25.46
CA LEU A 156 15.62 -25.74 -25.95
C LEU A 156 15.49 -24.81 -27.15
N LEU A 157 16.11 -23.64 -27.08
CA LEU A 157 16.31 -22.78 -28.24
C LEU A 157 17.45 -23.35 -29.08
N ASN A 158 18.58 -23.64 -28.44
CA ASN A 158 19.77 -24.24 -29.06
C ASN A 158 20.45 -25.19 -28.04
N ALA A 159 21.55 -25.86 -28.42
CA ALA A 159 22.27 -26.84 -27.58
C ALA A 159 22.67 -26.31 -26.18
N ASN A 160 22.86 -25.00 -26.02
CA ASN A 160 23.30 -24.37 -24.77
C ASN A 160 22.32 -23.32 -24.22
N THR A 161 21.14 -23.14 -24.84
CA THR A 161 20.20 -22.09 -24.46
C THR A 161 18.78 -22.64 -24.28
N MET A 162 18.22 -22.42 -23.09
CA MET A 162 16.82 -22.73 -22.78
C MET A 162 15.97 -21.46 -22.87
N GLY A 163 14.85 -21.56 -23.57
CA GLY A 163 13.76 -20.60 -23.52
C GLY A 163 12.70 -21.07 -22.52
N SER A 164 12.02 -20.12 -21.88
CA SER A 164 10.80 -20.40 -21.12
C SER A 164 9.61 -19.79 -21.84
N LYS A 165 8.50 -20.52 -21.86
CA LYS A 165 7.22 -20.05 -22.37
C LYS A 165 6.14 -20.34 -21.35
N ASN A 166 5.54 -19.26 -20.86
CA ASN A 166 4.43 -19.31 -19.94
C ASN A 166 3.14 -19.22 -20.76
N SER A 167 2.20 -20.12 -20.49
CA SER A 167 0.88 -20.12 -21.11
C SER A 167 -0.20 -20.31 -20.06
N GLN A 168 -1.38 -19.77 -20.31
CA GLN A 168 -2.50 -19.78 -19.37
C GLN A 168 -3.72 -20.40 -20.06
N THR A 169 -4.41 -21.29 -19.35
CA THR A 169 -5.54 -22.09 -19.88
C THR A 169 -6.44 -22.57 -18.73
N LEU A 170 -7.49 -23.32 -19.07
CA LEU A 170 -8.42 -23.92 -18.10
C LEU A 170 -8.23 -25.44 -18.02
N PHE A 171 -8.38 -26.00 -16.83
CA PHE A 171 -8.48 -27.44 -16.61
C PHE A 171 -9.80 -27.78 -15.95
N LYS A 172 -10.47 -28.83 -16.42
CA LYS A 172 -11.76 -29.29 -15.88
C LYS A 172 -11.65 -30.67 -15.27
N ILE A 173 -12.21 -30.89 -14.09
CA ILE A 173 -12.35 -32.22 -13.49
C ILE A 173 -13.46 -32.99 -14.18
N VAL A 174 -13.14 -34.15 -14.73
CA VAL A 174 -14.11 -35.08 -15.35
C VAL A 174 -14.44 -36.27 -14.46
N ALA A 175 -13.54 -36.66 -13.56
CA ALA A 175 -13.79 -37.71 -12.57
C ALA A 175 -12.82 -37.63 -11.39
N ILE A 176 -13.22 -38.20 -10.25
CA ILE A 176 -12.43 -38.27 -9.03
C ILE A 176 -12.35 -39.74 -8.60
N LYS A 177 -11.15 -40.25 -8.36
CA LYS A 177 -10.90 -41.61 -7.89
C LYS A 177 -9.87 -41.57 -6.76
N ASN A 178 -10.33 -41.67 -5.52
CA ASN A 178 -9.49 -41.54 -4.32
C ASN A 178 -8.64 -40.25 -4.41
N ASP A 179 -7.32 -40.36 -4.29
CA ASP A 179 -6.39 -39.23 -4.37
C ASP A 179 -6.01 -38.81 -5.80
N THR A 180 -6.70 -39.33 -6.82
CA THR A 180 -6.44 -39.01 -8.23
C THR A 180 -7.64 -38.28 -8.85
N LEU A 181 -7.36 -37.11 -9.41
CA LEU A 181 -8.28 -36.34 -10.23
C LEU A 181 -8.01 -36.63 -11.71
N LEU A 182 -9.05 -36.95 -12.47
CA LEU A 182 -8.98 -36.99 -13.93
C LEU A 182 -9.39 -35.62 -14.46
N MET A 183 -8.45 -34.92 -15.10
CA MET A 183 -8.64 -33.54 -15.55
C MET A 183 -8.35 -33.40 -17.05
N VAL A 184 -9.17 -32.63 -17.76
CA VAL A 184 -8.98 -32.33 -19.18
C VAL A 184 -8.62 -30.86 -19.36
N ARG A 185 -7.68 -30.59 -20.27
CA ARG A 185 -7.22 -29.24 -20.59
C ARG A 185 -8.14 -28.59 -21.63
N ASN A 186 -8.30 -27.27 -21.56
CA ASN A 186 -8.97 -26.50 -22.60
C ASN A 186 -8.10 -26.39 -23.86
N LYS A 187 -8.70 -26.57 -25.03
CA LYS A 187 -8.01 -26.48 -26.33
C LYS A 187 -7.44 -25.08 -26.58
N GLN A 188 -8.04 -24.05 -25.99
CA GLN A 188 -7.58 -22.67 -26.07
C GLN A 188 -6.52 -22.38 -25.00
N LYS A 189 -5.49 -21.63 -25.37
CA LYS A 189 -4.45 -21.13 -24.46
C LYS A 189 -4.07 -19.70 -24.85
N LYS A 190 -3.69 -18.89 -23.85
CA LYS A 190 -3.05 -17.59 -24.06
C LYS A 190 -1.59 -17.66 -23.65
N GLU A 191 -0.73 -17.01 -24.40
CA GLU A 191 0.72 -17.01 -24.15
C GLU A 191 1.13 -15.70 -23.48
N GLY A 192 2.10 -15.76 -22.56
CA GLY A 192 2.59 -14.60 -21.82
C GLY A 192 2.23 -14.62 -20.33
N ILE A 193 2.51 -13.48 -19.68
CA ILE A 193 2.32 -13.30 -18.23
C ILE A 193 1.04 -12.49 -17.99
N GLY A 194 0.04 -13.12 -17.34
CA GLY A 194 -1.12 -12.42 -16.78
C GLY A 194 -2.27 -12.21 -17.77
N VAL A 195 -3.17 -13.18 -17.87
CA VAL A 195 -4.50 -13.01 -18.45
C VAL A 195 -5.35 -12.21 -17.47
N LYS A 196 -5.81 -11.04 -17.92
CA LYS A 196 -6.71 -10.17 -17.15
C LYS A 196 -8.03 -10.87 -16.84
N GLU A 197 -8.74 -10.44 -15.79
CA GLU A 197 -9.96 -11.12 -15.36
C GLU A 197 -11.03 -11.23 -16.44
N ASN A 198 -11.27 -10.12 -17.14
CA ASN A 198 -12.19 -10.06 -18.28
C ASN A 198 -11.80 -10.98 -19.44
N GLU A 199 -10.52 -11.29 -19.60
CA GLU A 199 -10.03 -12.18 -20.65
C GLU A 199 -10.24 -13.67 -20.32
N TRP A 200 -10.45 -14.03 -19.05
CA TRP A 200 -10.85 -15.40 -18.71
C TRP A 200 -12.25 -15.74 -19.17
N SER A 201 -13.10 -14.74 -19.42
CA SER A 201 -14.43 -14.94 -19.98
C SER A 201 -14.40 -15.45 -21.42
N THR A 202 -13.32 -15.20 -22.18
CA THR A 202 -13.21 -15.61 -23.60
C THR A 202 -12.96 -17.09 -23.78
N PHE A 203 -12.53 -17.80 -22.74
CA PHE A 203 -12.36 -19.26 -22.78
C PHE A 203 -13.72 -19.95 -22.66
N SER A 204 -14.07 -20.79 -23.64
CA SER A 204 -15.30 -21.57 -23.57
C SER A 204 -15.24 -22.60 -22.42
N ARG A 205 -16.35 -22.73 -21.69
CA ARG A 205 -16.52 -23.66 -20.55
C ARG A 205 -17.36 -24.89 -20.91
N GLU A 206 -17.80 -24.97 -22.17
CA GLU A 206 -18.55 -26.10 -22.69
C GLU A 206 -17.67 -27.36 -22.82
N ASN A 207 -18.28 -28.55 -22.74
CA ASN A 207 -17.54 -29.82 -22.77
C ASN A 207 -16.73 -30.02 -24.07
N ASN A 208 -17.20 -29.49 -25.20
CA ASN A 208 -16.53 -29.58 -26.51
C ASN A 208 -15.24 -28.74 -26.59
N ALA A 209 -15.06 -27.75 -25.70
CA ALA A 209 -13.91 -26.87 -25.65
C ALA A 209 -12.69 -27.50 -24.96
N PHE A 210 -12.88 -28.64 -24.30
CA PHE A 210 -11.83 -29.39 -23.64
C PHE A 210 -11.31 -30.54 -24.51
N GLU A 211 -10.07 -30.94 -24.26
CA GLU A 211 -9.42 -32.10 -24.84
C GLU A 211 -10.12 -33.40 -24.40
N SER A 212 -9.98 -34.45 -25.22
CA SER A 212 -10.61 -35.76 -24.96
C SER A 212 -9.79 -36.67 -24.06
N ILE A 213 -8.49 -36.40 -23.90
CA ILE A 213 -7.56 -37.24 -23.15
C ILE A 213 -7.38 -36.66 -21.75
N PRO A 214 -7.76 -37.39 -20.68
CA PRO A 214 -7.61 -36.89 -19.32
C PRO A 214 -6.19 -37.10 -18.78
N HIS A 215 -5.70 -36.10 -18.06
CA HIS A 215 -4.51 -36.16 -17.22
C HIS A 215 -4.87 -36.75 -15.85
N LYS A 216 -3.99 -37.59 -15.30
CA LYS A 216 -4.13 -38.15 -13.95
C LYS A 216 -3.39 -37.26 -12.96
N ILE A 217 -4.11 -36.40 -12.26
CA ILE A 217 -3.53 -35.39 -11.37
C ILE A 217 -3.65 -35.81 -9.90
N SER A 218 -2.62 -35.55 -9.10
CA SER A 218 -2.65 -35.74 -7.65
C SER A 218 -3.56 -34.72 -6.97
N LEU A 219 -4.53 -35.19 -6.18
CA LEU A 219 -5.37 -34.35 -5.31
C LEU A 219 -4.52 -33.57 -4.31
N LYS A 220 -3.56 -34.26 -3.68
CA LYS A 220 -2.63 -33.67 -2.69
C LYS A 220 -1.80 -32.54 -3.29
N GLY A 221 -1.36 -32.71 -4.53
CA GLY A 221 -0.62 -31.68 -5.27
C GLY A 221 -1.38 -30.36 -5.41
N ILE A 222 -2.69 -30.45 -5.67
CA ILE A 222 -3.56 -29.27 -5.79
C ILE A 222 -3.85 -28.65 -4.43
N ALA A 223 -4.23 -29.47 -3.45
CA ALA A 223 -4.64 -28.99 -2.13
C ALA A 223 -3.50 -28.33 -1.34
N GLU A 224 -2.29 -28.90 -1.40
CA GLU A 224 -1.15 -28.42 -0.60
C GLU A 224 -0.25 -27.45 -1.37
N ASN A 225 0.03 -27.75 -2.64
CA ASN A 225 1.04 -27.01 -3.42
C ASN A 225 0.43 -26.07 -4.46
N LYS A 226 -0.90 -26.11 -4.68
CA LYS A 226 -1.59 -25.41 -5.77
C LYS A 226 -0.99 -25.73 -7.14
N GLU A 227 -0.56 -26.98 -7.33
CA GLU A 227 0.10 -27.44 -8.55
C GLU A 227 -0.57 -28.70 -9.10
N LEU A 228 -0.67 -28.77 -10.42
CA LEU A 228 -1.13 -29.96 -11.14
C LEU A 228 0.05 -30.92 -11.32
N PHE A 229 0.17 -31.86 -10.39
CA PHE A 229 1.13 -32.96 -10.48
C PHE A 229 0.52 -34.14 -11.24
N GLU A 230 0.96 -34.34 -12.48
CA GLU A 230 0.53 -35.48 -13.29
C GLU A 230 1.32 -36.74 -12.91
N PHE A 231 0.61 -37.80 -12.53
CA PHE A 231 1.20 -39.11 -12.30
C PHE A 231 1.77 -39.66 -13.60
N PHE A 232 3.03 -40.11 -13.56
CA PHE A 232 3.63 -40.79 -14.70
C PHE A 232 2.84 -42.05 -15.07
N ASN A 233 2.78 -42.34 -16.36
CA ASN A 233 2.24 -43.61 -16.81
C ASN A 233 3.21 -44.74 -16.40
N GLN A 234 2.83 -45.54 -15.41
CA GLN A 234 3.64 -46.65 -14.89
C GLN A 234 4.20 -47.54 -16.00
N LYS A 235 3.39 -47.86 -17.04
CA LYS A 235 3.85 -48.65 -18.20
C LYS A 235 5.00 -48.00 -18.98
N LYS A 236 5.06 -46.67 -18.98
CA LYS A 236 6.11 -45.88 -19.64
C LYS A 236 7.36 -45.78 -18.75
N ILE A 237 7.21 -45.72 -17.42
CA ILE A 237 8.34 -45.82 -16.48
C ILE A 237 8.94 -47.23 -16.50
N ASP A 238 8.12 -48.27 -16.40
CA ASP A 238 8.58 -49.66 -16.34
C ASP A 238 9.30 -50.07 -17.65
N SER A 239 8.97 -49.42 -18.77
CA SER A 239 9.73 -49.59 -20.03
C SER A 239 11.11 -48.94 -20.03
N ILE A 240 11.34 -47.94 -19.17
CA ILE A 240 12.59 -47.18 -19.04
C ILE A 240 13.46 -47.76 -17.90
N ASN A 241 12.85 -48.11 -16.78
CA ASN A 241 13.52 -48.63 -15.59
C ASN A 241 13.31 -50.14 -15.48
N LYS A 242 14.11 -50.93 -16.22
CA LYS A 242 14.10 -52.39 -16.12
C LYS A 242 14.79 -52.96 -14.86
N THR A 243 15.40 -52.13 -14.01
CA THR A 243 16.36 -52.65 -13.01
C THR A 243 16.12 -52.29 -11.55
N ASP A 244 15.26 -51.34 -11.17
CA ASP A 244 15.11 -50.98 -9.76
C ASP A 244 13.66 -50.87 -9.28
N LEU A 245 13.40 -51.58 -8.18
CA LEU A 245 12.13 -51.62 -7.47
C LEU A 245 12.01 -50.33 -6.64
N VAL A 246 11.53 -49.25 -7.26
CA VAL A 246 11.42 -47.94 -6.60
C VAL A 246 10.34 -47.99 -5.51
N LYS A 247 10.75 -48.16 -4.25
CA LYS A 247 9.89 -48.09 -3.05
C LYS A 247 9.80 -46.65 -2.55
N SER A 248 8.97 -45.82 -3.19
CA SER A 248 8.63 -44.51 -2.62
C SER A 248 7.17 -44.48 -2.17
N THR A 249 6.94 -44.06 -0.93
CA THR A 249 5.62 -43.88 -0.32
C THR A 249 5.04 -42.48 -0.57
N ASN A 250 5.81 -41.57 -1.17
CA ASN A 250 5.34 -40.23 -1.51
C ASN A 250 4.67 -40.26 -2.90
N PRO A 251 3.35 -39.97 -3.01
CA PRO A 251 2.65 -39.98 -4.31
C PRO A 251 3.22 -38.96 -5.30
N LEU A 252 3.93 -37.92 -4.82
CA LEU A 252 4.56 -36.93 -5.68
C LEU A 252 5.86 -37.42 -6.34
N HIS A 253 6.48 -38.48 -5.80
CA HIS A 253 7.74 -39.03 -6.31
C HIS A 253 7.63 -39.59 -7.74
N PHE A 254 6.42 -40.00 -8.12
CA PHE A 254 6.10 -40.47 -9.48
C PHE A 254 5.19 -39.49 -10.22
N SER A 255 5.38 -38.20 -9.98
CA SER A 255 4.60 -37.16 -10.65
C SER A 255 5.47 -36.03 -11.19
N LYS A 256 4.98 -35.36 -12.21
CA LYS A 256 5.60 -34.15 -12.77
C LYS A 256 4.63 -33.00 -12.65
N SER A 257 5.10 -31.86 -12.16
CA SER A 257 4.33 -30.61 -12.21
C SER A 257 4.16 -30.20 -13.67
N ILE A 258 2.92 -30.13 -14.14
CA ILE A 258 2.57 -29.75 -15.52
C ILE A 258 1.93 -28.37 -15.60
N ALA A 259 1.41 -27.86 -14.48
CA ALA A 259 0.82 -26.55 -14.38
C ALA A 259 0.71 -26.10 -12.92
N ARG A 260 0.52 -24.80 -12.71
CA ARG A 260 0.31 -24.17 -11.41
C ARG A 260 -0.99 -23.36 -11.40
N ILE A 261 -1.75 -23.46 -10.33
CA ILE A 261 -2.91 -22.61 -10.07
C ILE A 261 -2.39 -21.27 -9.54
N PRO A 262 -2.60 -20.15 -10.25
CA PRO A 262 -2.04 -18.85 -9.86
C PRO A 262 -2.68 -18.34 -8.56
N ASN A 263 -1.87 -17.70 -7.72
CA ASN A 263 -2.28 -17.23 -6.39
C ASN A 263 -2.81 -15.78 -6.38
N PHE A 264 -3.06 -15.18 -7.55
CA PHE A 264 -3.34 -13.75 -7.69
C PHE A 264 -4.83 -13.46 -7.78
N ASN A 265 -5.35 -12.73 -6.78
CA ASN A 265 -6.58 -11.92 -6.79
C ASN A 265 -7.74 -12.40 -7.67
N GLY A 266 -8.34 -13.51 -7.27
CA GLY A 266 -9.69 -13.87 -7.68
C GLY A 266 -9.75 -15.05 -8.65
N ILE A 267 -10.49 -16.07 -8.22
CA ILE A 267 -11.05 -17.19 -8.99
C ILE A 267 -10.09 -18.36 -9.15
N GLU A 268 -10.16 -19.29 -8.20
CA GLU A 268 -9.58 -20.63 -8.39
C GLU A 268 -10.60 -21.61 -8.99
N VAL A 269 -11.92 -21.37 -8.89
CA VAL A 269 -12.95 -22.15 -9.61
C VAL A 269 -13.83 -21.23 -10.43
N VAL A 270 -13.77 -21.37 -11.75
CA VAL A 270 -14.51 -20.50 -12.68
C VAL A 270 -16.00 -20.86 -12.73
N GLU A 271 -16.35 -22.12 -12.43
CA GLU A 271 -17.72 -22.63 -12.41
C GLU A 271 -17.76 -23.93 -11.57
N ARG A 272 -18.69 -24.02 -10.62
CA ARG A 272 -19.03 -25.24 -9.87
C ARG A 272 -20.45 -25.62 -10.29
N LYS A 273 -20.60 -26.75 -10.97
CA LYS A 273 -21.91 -27.31 -11.32
C LYS A 273 -22.40 -28.28 -10.25
#